data_AF-A0A4Y2PPS7-F1
#
_entry.id   AF-A0A4Y2PPS7-F1
#
_cell.length_a   1.000
_cell.length_b   1.000
_cell.length_c   1.000
_cell.angle_alpha   90.00
_cell.angle_beta   90.00
_cell.angle_gamma   90.00
#
_symmetry.space_group_name_H-M   'P 1'
#
loop_
_entity.id
_entity.type
_entity.pdbx_description
1 polymer ?
#
loop_
_entity_poly.entity_id
_entity_poly.type
_entity_poly.pdbx_seq_one_letter_code
_entity_poly.pdbx_strand_id
1 'polypeptide(L)'
;MLKEIISAIEKNETVQENVDLRKAIAELYKVWKFDATAKTIRNCFKRGGFSNQTDDSDSDDEDAILTDLKEKWKTVEGNGRITNDATLSDILEVDSELLTASYNIDEEILKSLMDKNKGQENDNYSENEDVIQPKPHWTEMLQSFETIKTGFQMEENVLDSIFSSLIKCEIFFESLTS
;
A
#
# COMPACT_ATOMS: atom_id res chain seq x y z
N MET A 1 -16.44 -7.72 13.32
CA MET A 1 -15.36 -8.73 13.42
C MET A 1 -14.32 -8.47 14.50
N LEU A 2 -13.43 -7.45 14.39
CA LEU A 2 -12.35 -7.23 15.37
C LEU A 2 -12.85 -7.04 16.82
N LYS A 3 -13.94 -6.29 17.01
CA LYS A 3 -14.57 -6.12 18.33
C LYS A 3 -15.11 -7.42 18.93
N GLU A 4 -15.61 -8.33 18.10
CA GLU A 4 -16.14 -9.62 18.54
C GLU A 4 -15.00 -10.57 18.90
N ILE A 5 -13.91 -10.55 18.12
CA ILE A 5 -12.68 -11.29 18.41
C ILE A 5 -12.05 -10.80 19.73
N ILE A 6 -11.92 -9.49 19.90
CA ILE A 6 -11.39 -8.87 21.13
C ILE A 6 -12.29 -9.22 22.32
N SER A 7 -13.62 -9.11 22.19
CA SER A 7 -14.54 -9.45 23.29
C SER A 7 -14.50 -10.94 23.66
N ALA A 8 -14.35 -11.84 22.68
CA ALA A 8 -14.20 -13.27 22.94
C ALA A 8 -12.84 -13.59 23.59
N ILE A 9 -11.77 -12.89 23.22
CA ILE A 9 -10.46 -12.96 23.88
C ILE A 9 -10.57 -12.50 25.34
N GLU A 10 -11.26 -11.39 25.61
CA GLU A 10 -11.49 -10.85 26.96
C GLU A 10 -12.31 -11.82 27.84
N LYS A 11 -13.28 -12.53 27.26
CA LYS A 11 -14.09 -13.55 27.94
C LYS A 11 -13.42 -14.92 28.04
N ASN A 12 -12.20 -15.05 27.51
CA ASN A 12 -11.45 -16.29 27.44
C ASN A 12 -12.19 -17.42 26.69
N GLU A 13 -13.02 -17.04 25.72
CA GLU A 13 -13.75 -17.95 24.84
C GLU A 13 -12.87 -18.33 23.64
N THR A 14 -13.06 -19.54 23.11
CA THR A 14 -12.35 -20.01 21.93
C THR A 14 -12.93 -19.34 20.68
N VAL A 15 -12.17 -18.43 20.08
CA VAL A 15 -12.53 -17.81 18.80
C VAL A 15 -12.35 -18.84 17.69
N GLN A 16 -13.45 -19.47 17.26
CA GLN A 16 -13.48 -20.38 16.11
C GLN A 16 -13.90 -19.70 14.80
N GLU A 17 -13.97 -18.37 14.75
CA GLU A 17 -14.19 -17.69 13.47
C GLU A 17 -12.88 -17.66 12.66
N ASN A 18 -12.77 -18.56 11.69
CA ASN A 18 -11.85 -18.39 10.58
C ASN A 18 -12.23 -17.08 9.87
N VAL A 19 -11.36 -16.08 9.96
CA VAL A 19 -11.56 -14.79 9.30
C VAL A 19 -11.45 -15.00 7.79
N ASP A 20 -12.60 -14.97 7.12
CA ASP A 20 -12.66 -14.96 5.66
C ASP A 20 -12.01 -13.68 5.12
N LEU A 21 -11.03 -13.83 4.23
CA LEU A 21 -10.26 -12.72 3.67
C LEU A 21 -11.17 -11.67 3.02
N ARG A 22 -12.22 -12.10 2.33
CA ARG A 22 -13.16 -11.21 1.66
C ARG A 22 -14.01 -10.44 2.69
N LYS A 23 -14.43 -11.08 3.78
CA LYS A 23 -15.07 -10.42 4.93
C LYS A 23 -14.16 -9.38 5.57
N ALA A 24 -12.86 -9.70 5.74
CA ALA A 24 -11.88 -8.78 6.31
C ALA A 24 -11.67 -7.53 5.43
N ILE A 25 -11.47 -7.72 4.12
CA ILE A 25 -11.31 -6.61 3.17
C ILE A 25 -12.56 -5.72 3.15
N ALA A 26 -13.75 -6.32 3.17
CA ALA A 26 -15.01 -5.58 3.17
C ALA A 26 -15.22 -4.76 4.47
N GLU A 27 -14.83 -5.29 5.63
CA GLU A 27 -14.87 -4.52 6.89
C GLU A 27 -13.81 -3.41 6.89
N LEU A 28 -12.59 -3.67 6.44
CA LEU A 28 -11.53 -2.66 6.36
C LEU A 28 -11.95 -1.48 5.46
N TYR A 29 -12.55 -1.78 4.30
CA TYR A 29 -13.07 -0.76 3.38
C TYR A 29 -14.17 0.10 4.03
N LYS A 30 -15.07 -0.51 4.81
CA LYS A 30 -16.12 0.24 5.52
C LYS A 30 -15.53 1.16 6.58
N VAL A 31 -14.62 0.65 7.40
CA VAL A 31 -13.95 1.45 8.44
C VAL A 31 -13.19 2.62 7.80
N TRP A 32 -12.44 2.35 6.73
CA TRP A 32 -11.73 3.40 6.01
C TRP A 32 -12.66 4.45 5.39
N LYS A 33 -13.81 4.04 4.86
CA LYS A 33 -14.74 4.96 4.18
C LYS A 33 -15.62 5.76 5.15
N PHE A 34 -16.04 5.16 6.26
CA PHE A 34 -17.09 5.71 7.13
C PHE A 34 -16.57 6.13 8.50
N ASP A 35 -15.57 5.44 9.06
CA ASP A 35 -15.09 5.67 10.42
C ASP A 35 -13.77 6.44 10.46
N ALA A 36 -12.96 6.38 9.40
CA ALA A 36 -11.73 7.16 9.31
C ALA A 36 -12.07 8.64 9.08
N THR A 37 -11.84 9.45 10.11
CA THR A 37 -12.02 10.90 10.02
C THR A 37 -10.72 11.60 9.63
N ALA A 38 -10.81 12.81 9.09
CA ALA A 38 -9.64 13.65 8.86
C ALA A 38 -8.81 13.89 10.13
N LYS A 39 -9.44 13.90 11.32
CA LYS A 39 -8.75 13.98 12.62
C LYS A 39 -7.93 12.72 12.87
N THR A 40 -8.51 11.54 12.69
CA THR A 40 -7.82 10.24 12.85
C THR A 40 -6.63 10.13 11.91
N ILE A 41 -6.83 10.47 10.63
CA ILE A 41 -5.77 10.42 9.61
C ILE A 41 -4.63 11.38 9.97
N ARG A 42 -4.97 12.63 10.35
CA ARG A 42 -3.97 13.63 10.78
C ARG A 42 -3.17 13.16 12.00
N ASN A 43 -3.82 12.52 12.98
CA ASN A 43 -3.13 11.98 14.15
C ASN A 43 -2.15 10.85 13.77
N CYS A 44 -2.51 9.99 12.81
CA CYS A 44 -1.58 8.97 12.29
C CYS A 44 -0.36 9.61 11.60
N PHE A 45 -0.56 10.65 10.78
CA PHE A 45 0.55 11.39 10.16
C PHE A 45 1.42 12.09 11.20
N LYS A 46 0.83 12.72 12.23
CA LYS A 46 1.57 13.30 13.35
C LYS A 46 2.42 12.26 14.09
N ARG A 47 1.85 11.09 14.39
CA ARG A 47 2.56 9.97 15.04
C ARG A 47 3.72 9.48 14.18
N GLY A 48 3.56 9.45 12.86
CA GLY A 48 4.62 9.14 11.90
C GLY A 48 5.64 10.26 11.65
N GLY A 49 5.60 11.36 12.40
CA GLY A 49 6.53 12.49 12.26
C GLY A 49 6.20 13.47 11.14
N PHE A 50 5.07 13.30 10.44
CA PHE A 50 4.61 14.17 9.35
C PHE A 50 3.71 15.30 9.89
N SER A 51 4.27 16.16 10.75
CA SER A 51 3.59 17.37 11.25
C SER A 51 4.28 18.63 10.71
N ASN A 52 3.50 19.52 10.10
CA ASN A 52 3.97 20.83 9.63
C ASN A 52 3.88 21.94 10.70
N GLN A 53 3.49 21.61 11.94
CA GLN A 53 3.30 22.57 13.02
C GLN A 53 4.07 22.15 14.29
N THR A 54 4.80 23.10 14.87
CA THR A 54 5.41 23.07 16.22
C THR A 54 4.43 23.52 17.31
N ASP A 55 3.13 23.33 17.09
CA ASP A 55 2.13 23.76 18.07
C ASP A 55 1.88 22.62 19.05
N ASP A 56 2.54 22.75 20.21
CA ASP A 56 2.22 22.12 21.49
C ASP A 56 0.80 22.53 21.95
N SER A 57 -0.25 22.00 21.32
CA SER A 57 -1.59 22.07 21.91
C SER A 57 -2.50 20.94 21.43
N ASP A 58 -2.29 19.76 22.01
CA ASP A 58 -3.32 18.81 22.49
C ASP A 58 -2.56 17.56 22.97
N SER A 59 -1.68 17.72 23.98
CA SER A 59 -0.96 16.57 24.57
C SER A 59 -1.82 15.80 25.57
N ASP A 60 -2.93 16.37 26.03
CA ASP A 60 -3.79 15.74 27.05
C ASP A 60 -4.46 14.45 26.55
N ASP A 61 -4.77 14.34 25.25
CA ASP A 61 -5.42 13.15 24.67
C ASP A 61 -4.41 12.02 24.33
N GLU A 62 -3.17 12.34 23.92
CA GLU A 62 -2.14 11.33 23.62
C GLU A 62 -1.66 10.63 24.89
N ASP A 63 -1.49 11.39 25.99
CA ASP A 63 -1.07 10.84 27.29
C ASP A 63 -2.14 9.93 27.89
N ALA A 64 -3.43 10.25 27.69
CA ALA A 64 -4.54 9.42 28.13
C ALA A 64 -4.60 8.08 27.37
N ILE A 65 -4.43 8.11 26.04
CA ILE A 65 -4.44 6.90 25.20
C ILE A 65 -3.23 6.01 25.49
N LEU A 66 -2.03 6.60 25.67
CA LEU A 66 -0.83 5.85 26.01
C LEU A 66 -0.94 5.20 27.38
N THR A 67 -1.58 5.88 28.33
CA THR A 67 -1.85 5.36 29.67
C THR A 67 -2.80 4.15 29.63
N ASP A 68 -3.93 4.27 28.91
CA ASP A 68 -4.89 3.16 28.72
C ASP A 68 -4.25 1.95 28.01
N LEU A 69 -3.40 2.20 27.00
CA LEU A 69 -2.69 1.14 26.29
C LEU A 69 -1.68 0.41 27.19
N LYS A 70 -0.94 1.13 28.04
CA LYS A 70 -0.02 0.53 29.01
C LYS A 70 -0.74 -0.35 30.04
N GLU A 71 -1.92 0.05 30.48
CA GLU A 71 -2.75 -0.73 31.41
C GLU A 71 -3.27 -2.02 30.75
N LYS A 72 -3.77 -1.91 29.51
CA LYS A 72 -4.21 -3.06 28.72
C LYS A 72 -3.07 -4.02 28.41
N TRP A 73 -1.89 -3.51 28.07
CA TRP A 73 -0.70 -4.33 27.82
C TRP A 73 -0.33 -5.19 29.03
N LYS A 74 -0.28 -4.60 30.23
CA LYS A 74 -0.02 -5.35 31.48
C LYS A 74 -1.04 -6.46 31.75
N THR A 75 -2.29 -6.21 31.39
CA THR A 75 -3.37 -7.21 31.52
C THR A 75 -3.12 -8.41 30.61
N VAL A 76 -2.69 -8.17 29.37
CA VAL A 76 -2.40 -9.26 28.42
C VAL A 76 -1.09 -9.98 28.77
N GLU A 77 -0.08 -9.25 29.26
CA GLU A 77 1.19 -9.80 29.76
C GLU A 77 0.97 -10.73 30.96
N GLY A 78 0.16 -10.31 31.93
CA GLY A 78 -0.23 -11.13 33.09
C GLY A 78 -1.02 -12.39 32.75
N ASN A 79 -1.67 -12.42 31.58
CA ASN A 79 -2.42 -13.58 31.09
C ASN A 79 -1.52 -14.63 30.40
N GLY A 80 -0.20 -14.40 30.31
CA GLY A 80 0.77 -15.37 29.78
C GLY A 80 0.64 -15.65 28.28
N ARG A 81 -0.12 -14.83 27.54
CA ARG A 81 -0.33 -14.97 26.09
C ARG A 81 0.75 -14.24 25.27
N ILE A 82 1.48 -13.32 25.89
CA ILE A 82 2.62 -12.62 25.29
C ILE A 82 3.88 -13.32 25.80
N THR A 83 4.74 -13.75 24.87
CA THR A 83 6.08 -14.27 25.19
C THR A 83 6.98 -13.11 25.62
N ASN A 84 7.86 -13.31 26.61
CA ASN A 84 8.80 -12.30 27.16
C ASN A 84 9.78 -11.66 26.14
N ASP A 85 9.62 -11.96 24.85
CA ASP A 85 10.52 -11.57 23.76
C ASP A 85 10.13 -10.23 23.11
N ALA A 86 8.89 -9.75 23.33
CA ALA A 86 8.42 -8.48 22.77
C ALA A 86 7.84 -7.58 23.86
N THR A 87 8.37 -6.38 23.98
CA THR A 87 7.86 -5.33 24.87
C THR A 87 6.90 -4.41 24.13
N LEU A 88 6.11 -3.64 24.89
CA LEU A 88 5.26 -2.60 24.30
C LEU A 88 6.09 -1.55 23.54
N SER A 89 7.32 -1.26 23.98
CA SER A 89 8.22 -0.33 23.29
C SER A 89 8.61 -0.86 21.92
N ASP A 90 8.96 -2.15 21.82
CA ASP A 90 9.38 -2.76 20.55
C ASP A 90 8.29 -2.67 19.47
N ILE A 91 7.02 -2.71 19.88
CA ILE A 91 5.87 -2.55 18.98
C ILE A 91 5.64 -1.08 18.61
N LEU A 92 5.81 -0.16 19.56
CA LEU A 92 5.62 1.27 19.34
C LEU A 92 6.76 1.90 18.54
N GLU A 93 7.95 1.33 18.61
CA GLU A 93 9.18 1.85 18.01
C GLU A 93 9.62 1.08 16.77
N VAL A 94 8.77 0.21 16.22
CA VAL A 94 9.10 -0.64 15.06
C VAL A 94 9.57 0.16 13.83
N ASP A 95 9.05 1.39 13.67
CA ASP A 95 9.39 2.29 12.57
C ASP A 95 10.52 3.27 12.91
N SER A 96 11.06 3.25 14.13
CA SER A 96 12.13 4.17 14.56
C SER A 96 13.45 3.91 13.85
N GLU A 97 13.70 2.67 13.44
CA GLU A 97 14.89 2.25 12.67
C GLU A 97 14.66 2.27 11.16
N LEU A 98 13.45 2.63 10.69
CA LEU A 98 13.15 2.68 9.27
C LEU A 98 13.96 3.80 8.61
N LEU A 99 14.94 3.41 7.79
CA LEU A 99 15.63 4.35 6.92
C LEU A 99 14.64 4.87 5.87
N THR A 100 14.03 6.01 6.14
CA THR A 100 13.31 6.77 5.12
C THR A 100 14.35 7.20 4.07
N ALA A 101 14.22 6.69 2.85
CA ALA A 101 14.94 7.25 1.71
C ALA A 101 14.69 8.77 1.70
N SER A 102 15.73 9.57 1.44
CA SER A 102 15.59 11.02 1.41
C SER A 102 14.41 11.42 0.54
N TYR A 103 13.55 12.31 1.03
CA TYR A 103 12.53 12.91 0.19
C TYR A 103 13.22 13.53 -1.02
N ASN A 104 12.88 13.07 -2.22
CA ASN A 104 13.05 13.95 -3.38
C ASN A 104 12.21 15.18 -3.04
N ILE A 105 12.85 16.34 -2.98
CA ILE A 105 12.17 17.59 -2.66
C ILE A 105 11.06 17.76 -3.69
N ASP A 106 9.87 18.21 -3.29
CA ASP A 106 8.74 18.41 -4.21
C ASP A 106 9.14 19.17 -5.48
N GLU A 107 10.14 20.06 -5.36
CA GLU A 107 10.81 20.79 -6.44
C GLU A 107 11.52 19.89 -7.48
N GLU A 108 12.24 18.85 -7.05
CA GLU A 108 12.89 17.89 -7.95
C GLU A 108 11.87 17.01 -8.67
N ILE A 109 10.77 16.66 -7.98
CA ILE A 109 9.66 15.91 -8.56
C ILE A 109 8.94 16.78 -9.60
N LEU A 110 8.59 18.03 -9.24
CA LEU A 110 7.95 18.98 -10.15
C LEU A 110 8.81 19.25 -11.38
N LYS A 111 10.12 19.43 -11.19
CA LYS A 111 11.07 19.66 -12.27
C LYS A 111 11.16 18.45 -13.19
N SER A 112 11.22 17.23 -12.65
CA SER A 112 11.18 16.00 -13.45
C SER A 112 9.90 15.88 -14.28
N LEU A 113 8.75 16.30 -13.74
CA LEU A 113 7.47 16.29 -14.46
C LEU A 113 7.39 17.39 -15.53
N MET A 114 7.85 18.60 -15.24
CA MET A 114 7.88 19.69 -16.22
C MET A 114 8.84 19.41 -17.38
N ASP A 115 10.01 18.81 -17.10
CA ASP A 115 10.96 18.43 -18.14
C ASP A 115 10.42 17.31 -19.04
N LYS A 116 9.56 16.41 -18.50
CA LYS A 116 8.86 15.37 -19.28
C LYS A 116 7.71 15.91 -20.13
N ASN A 117 7.08 17.01 -19.74
CA ASN A 117 5.88 17.54 -20.41
C ASN A 117 6.15 18.63 -21.46
N LYS A 118 7.40 18.97 -21.75
CA LYS A 118 7.77 20.05 -22.69
C LYS A 118 7.44 19.80 -24.17
N GLY A 119 6.66 18.76 -24.48
CA GLY A 119 6.40 18.27 -25.83
C GLY A 119 4.97 18.41 -26.36
N GLN A 120 3.95 18.70 -25.55
CA GLN A 120 2.57 18.75 -26.05
C GLN A 120 1.71 19.73 -25.24
N GLU A 121 1.68 20.99 -25.67
CA GLU A 121 0.54 21.87 -25.40
C GLU A 121 -0.49 21.58 -26.48
N ASN A 122 -1.60 20.94 -26.11
CA ASN A 122 -2.78 20.86 -26.96
C ASN A 122 -3.99 21.19 -26.09
N ASP A 123 -4.33 22.48 -26.06
CA ASP A 123 -5.54 22.99 -25.45
C ASP A 123 -6.75 22.52 -26.27
N ASN A 124 -7.36 21.42 -25.85
CA ASN A 124 -8.74 21.15 -26.24
C ASN A 124 -9.47 20.44 -25.10
N TYR A 125 -10.22 21.23 -24.32
CA TYR A 125 -11.16 20.73 -23.35
C TYR A 125 -12.30 20.00 -24.09
N SER A 126 -12.24 18.67 -24.13
CA SER A 126 -13.37 17.83 -24.53
C SER A 126 -13.87 17.06 -23.31
N GLU A 127 -15.17 17.19 -23.05
CA GLU A 127 -15.91 16.44 -22.03
C GLU A 127 -15.79 14.92 -22.28
N ASN A 128 -15.42 14.18 -21.22
CA ASN A 128 -15.64 12.75 -21.00
C ASN A 128 -15.66 11.85 -22.25
N GLU A 129 -14.49 11.37 -22.68
CA GLU A 129 -14.36 10.08 -23.35
C GLU A 129 -13.42 9.21 -22.52
N ASP A 130 -13.75 7.92 -22.38
CA ASP A 130 -12.86 6.92 -21.78
C ASP A 130 -11.43 7.16 -22.24
N VAL A 131 -10.46 7.08 -21.33
CA VAL A 131 -9.04 7.24 -21.66
C VAL A 131 -8.64 6.11 -22.61
N ILE A 132 -8.88 6.29 -23.91
CA ILE A 132 -8.45 5.40 -24.97
C ILE A 132 -6.94 5.59 -25.01
N GLN A 133 -6.21 4.66 -24.38
CA GLN A 133 -4.78 4.56 -24.60
C GLN A 133 -4.56 4.46 -26.12
N PRO A 134 -3.67 5.28 -26.70
CA PRO A 134 -3.40 5.23 -28.12
C PRO A 134 -3.01 3.79 -28.48
N LYS A 135 -3.64 3.24 -29.52
CA LYS A 135 -3.34 1.89 -29.98
C LYS A 135 -1.86 1.86 -30.37
N PRO A 136 -1.02 1.03 -29.71
CA PRO A 136 0.40 0.99 -30.00
C PRO A 136 0.63 0.67 -31.47
N HIS A 137 1.62 1.32 -32.06
CA HIS A 137 1.99 1.07 -33.45
C HIS A 137 2.52 -0.37 -33.58
N TRP A 138 2.34 -0.98 -34.76
CA TRP A 138 2.82 -2.35 -35.06
C TRP A 138 4.27 -2.58 -34.61
N THR A 139 5.16 -1.65 -34.95
CA THR A 139 6.59 -1.70 -34.60
C THR A 139 6.83 -1.67 -33.09
N GLU A 140 6.04 -0.91 -32.34
CA GLU A 140 6.16 -0.82 -30.88
C GLU A 140 5.73 -2.13 -30.21
N MET A 141 4.73 -2.81 -30.77
CA MET A 141 4.29 -4.12 -30.28
C MET A 141 5.36 -5.19 -30.53
N LEU A 142 5.98 -5.23 -31.71
CA LEU A 142 7.10 -6.13 -31.99
C LEU A 142 8.28 -5.89 -31.05
N GLN A 143 8.64 -4.62 -30.83
CA GLN A 143 9.70 -4.25 -29.89
C GLN A 143 9.37 -4.68 -28.45
N SER A 144 8.09 -4.65 -28.07
CA SER A 144 7.63 -5.11 -26.76
C SER A 144 7.83 -6.63 -26.62
N PHE A 145 7.52 -7.42 -27.64
CA PHE A 145 7.78 -8.87 -27.62
C PHE A 145 9.27 -9.19 -27.47
N GLU A 146 10.15 -8.50 -28.22
CA GLU A 146 11.60 -8.64 -28.09
C GLU A 146 12.13 -8.25 -26.70
N THR A 147 11.58 -7.17 -26.13
CA THR A 147 11.95 -6.69 -24.79
C THR A 147 11.56 -7.72 -23.72
N ILE A 148 10.36 -8.27 -23.80
CA ILE A 148 9.89 -9.30 -22.85
C ILE A 148 10.70 -10.59 -23.01
N LYS A 149 11.00 -11.03 -24.24
CA LYS A 149 11.87 -12.19 -24.51
C LYS A 149 13.26 -12.01 -23.89
N THR A 150 13.86 -10.84 -24.08
CA THR A 150 15.18 -10.52 -23.50
C THR A 150 15.14 -10.55 -21.97
N GLY A 151 14.09 -9.97 -21.36
CA GLY A 151 13.91 -10.01 -19.91
C GLY A 151 13.79 -11.43 -19.35
N PHE A 152 13.02 -12.30 -20.02
CA PHE A 152 12.89 -13.70 -19.61
C PHE A 152 14.18 -14.51 -19.75
N GLN A 153 15.02 -14.19 -20.74
CA GLN A 153 16.32 -14.83 -20.90
C GLN A 153 17.33 -14.46 -19.80
N MET A 154 17.12 -13.33 -19.12
CA MET A 154 17.97 -12.89 -18.01
C MET A 154 17.55 -13.46 -16.65
N GLU A 155 16.37 -14.10 -16.56
CA GLU A 155 15.79 -14.60 -15.31
C GLU A 155 15.93 -16.14 -15.22
N GLU A 156 16.52 -16.64 -14.13
CA GLU A 156 16.94 -18.05 -14.00
C GLU A 156 15.75 -19.03 -13.87
N ASN A 157 14.56 -18.54 -13.50
CA ASN A 157 13.41 -19.39 -13.11
C ASN A 157 12.17 -19.26 -14.02
N VAL A 158 12.34 -18.82 -15.27
CA VAL A 158 11.20 -18.71 -16.20
C VAL A 158 10.84 -20.10 -16.75
N LEU A 159 9.58 -20.52 -16.54
CA LEU A 159 9.07 -21.78 -17.06
C LEU A 159 8.96 -21.74 -18.60
N ASP A 160 9.38 -22.81 -19.29
CA ASP A 160 9.30 -22.96 -20.75
C ASP A 160 7.89 -22.74 -21.32
N SER A 161 6.85 -23.01 -20.52
CA SER A 161 5.45 -22.79 -20.88
C SER A 161 5.11 -21.31 -21.07
N ILE A 162 5.76 -20.42 -20.33
CA ILE A 162 5.59 -18.97 -20.44
C ILE A 162 6.22 -18.48 -21.74
N PHE A 163 7.45 -18.92 -22.03
CA PHE A 163 8.13 -18.58 -23.28
C PHE A 163 7.36 -19.10 -24.49
N SER A 164 6.88 -20.35 -24.43
CA SER A 164 6.05 -20.95 -25.48
C SER A 164 4.73 -20.19 -25.70
N SER A 165 4.15 -19.63 -24.64
CA SER A 165 2.93 -18.83 -24.74
C SER A 165 3.19 -17.47 -25.36
N LEU A 166 4.32 -16.84 -25.05
CA LEU A 166 4.74 -15.56 -25.63
C LEU A 166 4.96 -15.69 -27.15
N ILE A 167 5.63 -16.75 -27.60
CA ILE A 167 5.84 -17.04 -29.03
C ILE A 167 4.50 -17.24 -29.77
N LYS A 168 3.52 -17.90 -29.15
CA LYS A 168 2.18 -18.06 -29.75
C LYS A 168 1.46 -16.71 -29.92
N CYS A 169 1.59 -15.82 -28.94
CA CYS A 169 1.03 -14.47 -29.04
C CYS A 169 1.69 -13.65 -30.16
N GLU A 170 3.00 -13.75 -30.31
CA GLU A 170 3.76 -13.09 -31.37
C GLU A 170 3.35 -13.58 -32.76
N ILE A 171 3.30 -14.90 -32.98
CA ILE A 171 2.85 -15.51 -34.24
C ILE A 171 1.41 -15.11 -34.57
N PHE A 172 0.52 -15.13 -33.56
CA PHE A 172 -0.87 -14.71 -33.75
C PHE A 172 -0.93 -13.23 -34.17
N PHE A 173 -0.16 -12.37 -33.52
CA PHE A 173 -0.12 -10.95 -33.85
C PHE A 173 0.43 -10.70 -35.27
N GLU A 174 1.52 -11.37 -35.67
CA GLU A 174 2.05 -11.33 -37.03
C GLU A 174 1.00 -11.77 -38.08
N SER A 175 0.22 -12.81 -37.77
CA SER A 175 -0.83 -13.30 -38.66
C SER A 175 -2.00 -12.33 -38.86
N LEU A 176 -2.24 -11.42 -37.92
CA LEU A 176 -3.28 -10.39 -38.02
C LEU A 176 -2.84 -9.19 -38.86
N THR A 177 -1.54 -9.06 -39.13
CA THR A 177 -0.94 -7.92 -39.81
C THR A 177 -0.35 -8.25 -41.18
N SER A 178 -0.34 -9.53 -41.56
CA SER A 178 0.06 -10.02 -42.88
C SER A 178 -1.12 -10.13 -43.84
#